data_AF-A0AAV9DV67-F1
#
_entry.id   AF-A0AAV9DV67-F1
#
_cell.length_a   1.000
_cell.length_b   1.000
_cell.length_c   1.000
_cell.angle_alpha   90.00
_cell.angle_beta   90.00
_cell.angle_gamma   90.00
#
_symmetry.space_group_name_H-M   'P 1'
#
loop_
_entity.id
_entity.type
_entity.pdbx_description
1 polymer ?
#
loop_
_entity_poly.entity_id
_entity_poly.type
_entity_poly.pdbx_seq_one_letter_code
_entity_poly.pdbx_strand_id
1 'polypeptide(L)'
;MQQRTSGRPSGTDGFDFSYRMVVDPRYKNVAKLKDRLRAVLVAQAIIQLFGMLWIFSATFGKKDRQAMITLAFGLLSLVFGELGRRRSRVGFLGLYATTTLLNVGLSIGDVVRTGVLYTVIRDGLSWNFETCEASRVLLGILLQAFGVWTSYHLRLNMSPKRTS
;
A
#
# COMPACT_ATOMS: atom_id res chain seq x y z
N MET A 1 17.71 6.78 34.76
CA MET A 1 17.09 7.65 35.78
C MET A 1 16.68 8.95 35.11
N GLN A 2 15.37 9.19 35.00
CA GLN A 2 14.82 10.41 34.39
C GLN A 2 14.74 11.47 35.48
N GLN A 3 15.47 12.57 35.30
CA GLN A 3 15.40 13.74 36.19
C GLN A 3 14.01 14.37 36.04
N ARG A 4 13.11 14.08 36.99
CA ARG A 4 11.86 14.81 37.17
C ARG A 4 12.21 16.11 37.89
N THR A 5 12.42 17.17 37.13
CA THR A 5 12.49 18.54 37.66
C THR A 5 11.17 18.84 38.36
N SER A 6 11.27 19.08 39.66
CA SER A 6 10.18 19.43 40.56
C SER A 6 9.59 20.79 40.18
N GLY A 7 8.39 20.78 39.62
CA GLY A 7 7.59 21.97 39.36
C GLY A 7 6.40 21.62 38.49
N ARG A 8 5.22 21.43 39.08
CA ARG A 8 3.96 21.38 38.32
C ARG A 8 3.59 22.84 38.03
N PRO A 9 3.54 23.29 36.76
CA PRO A 9 3.03 24.62 36.47
C PRO A 9 1.55 24.65 36.89
N SER A 10 1.21 25.48 37.86
CA SER A 10 -0.18 25.74 38.24
C SER A 10 -0.80 26.67 37.20
N GLY A 11 -1.39 26.07 36.17
CA GLY A 11 -2.27 26.73 35.21
C GLY A 11 -3.43 25.78 34.93
N THR A 12 -4.57 26.04 35.57
CA THR A 12 -5.78 25.20 35.54
C THR A 12 -6.92 26.00 34.94
N ASP A 13 -6.75 26.51 33.72
CA ASP A 13 -7.79 27.26 33.00
C ASP A 13 -7.60 27.16 31.47
N GLY A 14 -7.95 26.01 30.89
CA GLY A 14 -8.39 25.96 29.48
C GLY A 14 -7.37 26.24 28.36
N PHE A 15 -6.14 26.69 28.63
CA PHE A 15 -5.15 26.96 27.59
C PHE A 15 -4.56 25.68 26.96
N ASP A 16 -4.41 24.62 27.76
CA ASP A 16 -4.01 23.28 27.26
C ASP A 16 -5.12 22.64 26.41
N PHE A 17 -6.37 23.12 26.54
CA PHE A 17 -7.48 22.71 25.68
C PHE A 17 -7.29 23.23 24.26
N SER A 18 -6.84 24.48 24.09
CA SER A 18 -6.47 25.01 22.76
C SER A 18 -5.27 24.25 22.17
N TYR A 19 -4.27 23.87 22.97
CA TYR A 19 -3.10 23.12 22.49
C TYR A 19 -3.42 21.65 22.13
N ARG A 20 -4.38 21.03 22.83
CA ARG A 20 -4.89 19.67 22.55
C ARG A 20 -6.06 19.62 21.57
N MET A 21 -6.76 20.72 21.29
CA MET A 21 -7.81 20.81 20.26
C MET A 21 -7.26 21.30 18.92
N VAL A 22 -6.19 22.09 18.93
CA VAL A 22 -5.32 22.39 17.77
C VAL A 22 -4.27 21.28 17.62
N VAL A 23 -4.70 20.01 17.79
CA VAL A 23 -3.87 18.81 17.60
C VAL A 23 -3.00 19.02 16.37
N ASP A 24 -1.69 19.11 16.61
CA ASP A 24 -0.66 19.53 15.65
C ASP A 24 -1.03 19.01 14.24
N PRO A 25 -1.12 19.89 13.22
CA PRO A 25 -1.60 19.55 11.88
C PRO A 25 -0.93 18.29 11.30
N ARG A 26 0.28 17.99 11.78
CA ARG A 26 0.97 16.72 11.56
C ARG A 26 0.17 15.47 11.92
N TYR A 27 -0.42 15.38 13.12
CA TYR A 27 -1.20 14.21 13.54
C TYR A 27 -2.49 14.06 12.74
N LYS A 28 -3.15 15.19 12.41
CA LYS A 28 -4.33 15.19 11.53
C LYS A 28 -3.97 14.68 10.13
N ASN A 29 -2.82 15.08 9.60
CA ASN A 29 -2.31 14.60 8.31
C ASN A 29 -1.94 13.10 8.36
N VAL A 30 -1.31 12.64 9.44
CA VAL A 30 -1.01 11.21 9.64
C VAL A 30 -2.28 10.37 9.69
N ALA A 31 -3.32 10.82 10.39
CA ALA A 31 -4.62 10.14 10.43
C ALA A 31 -5.24 10.06 9.03
N LYS A 32 -5.31 11.17 8.31
CA LYS A 32 -5.83 11.23 6.93
C LYS A 32 -5.07 10.32 5.97
N LEU A 33 -3.74 10.28 6.06
CA LEU A 33 -2.90 9.41 5.23
C LEU A 33 -3.07 7.93 5.60
N LYS A 34 -3.28 7.59 6.88
CA LYS A 34 -3.62 6.22 7.30
C LYS A 34 -4.95 5.77 6.74
N ASP A 35 -5.96 6.62 6.72
CA ASP A 35 -7.27 6.28 6.16
C ASP A 35 -7.21 6.09 4.65
N ARG A 36 -6.47 6.96 3.94
CA ARG A 36 -6.17 6.76 2.52
C ARG A 36 -5.44 5.44 2.27
N LEU A 37 -4.41 5.15 3.07
CA LEU A 37 -3.68 3.90 2.95
C LEU A 37 -4.58 2.68 3.25
N ARG A 38 -5.51 2.78 4.19
CA ARG A 38 -6.51 1.74 4.45
C ARG A 38 -7.36 1.48 3.21
N ALA A 39 -7.89 2.53 2.58
CA ALA A 39 -8.69 2.39 1.35
C ALA A 39 -7.89 1.72 0.24
N VAL A 40 -6.62 2.10 0.06
CA VAL A 40 -5.71 1.49 -0.92
C VAL A 40 -5.48 0.01 -0.63
N LEU A 41 -5.20 -0.35 0.64
CA LEU A 41 -4.99 -1.75 1.02
C LEU A 41 -6.24 -2.61 0.80
N VAL A 42 -7.43 -2.06 1.08
CA VAL A 42 -8.70 -2.76 0.81
C VAL A 42 -8.90 -2.97 -0.69
N ALA A 43 -8.71 -1.92 -1.50
CA ALA A 43 -8.80 -2.04 -2.95
C ALA A 43 -7.76 -3.03 -3.52
N GLN A 44 -6.54 -3.02 -2.99
CA GLN A 44 -5.48 -3.94 -3.40
C GLN A 44 -5.82 -5.38 -3.02
N ALA A 45 -6.44 -5.60 -1.85
CA ALA A 45 -6.94 -6.91 -1.45
C ALA A 45 -8.05 -7.42 -2.39
N ILE A 46 -8.99 -6.56 -2.78
CA ILE A 46 -10.04 -6.92 -3.75
C ILE A 46 -9.43 -7.33 -5.09
N ILE A 47 -8.50 -6.53 -5.63
CA ILE A 47 -7.81 -6.84 -6.89
C ILE A 47 -7.02 -8.16 -6.80
N GLN A 48 -6.40 -8.43 -5.64
CA GLN A 48 -5.66 -9.66 -5.38
C GLN A 48 -6.60 -10.88 -5.34
N LEU A 49 -7.79 -10.75 -4.74
CA LEU A 49 -8.81 -11.80 -4.74
C LEU A 49 -9.26 -12.14 -6.16
N PHE A 50 -9.53 -11.14 -7.00
CA PHE A 50 -9.85 -11.37 -8.41
C PHE A 50 -8.69 -12.06 -9.15
N GLY A 51 -7.44 -11.70 -8.86
CA GLY A 51 -6.27 -12.39 -9.42
C GLY A 51 -6.15 -13.84 -8.99
N MET A 52 -6.46 -14.13 -7.72
CA MET A 52 -6.48 -15.50 -7.21
C MET A 52 -7.57 -16.34 -7.90
N LEU A 53 -8.78 -15.79 -8.04
CA LEU A 53 -9.87 -16.45 -8.75
C LEU A 53 -9.54 -16.70 -10.23
N TRP A 54 -8.87 -15.74 -10.87
CA TRP A 54 -8.39 -15.89 -12.23
C TRP A 54 -7.39 -17.03 -12.36
N ILE A 55 -6.32 -17.02 -11.56
CA ILE A 55 -5.30 -18.07 -11.56
C ILE A 55 -5.98 -19.41 -11.29
N PHE A 56 -6.87 -19.49 -10.29
CA PHE A 56 -7.59 -20.72 -9.97
C PHE A 56 -8.42 -21.24 -11.16
N SER A 57 -9.11 -20.35 -11.87
CA SER A 57 -9.93 -20.71 -13.04
C SER A 57 -9.08 -21.12 -14.24
N ALA A 58 -7.98 -20.40 -14.51
CA ALA A 58 -7.05 -20.71 -15.61
C ALA A 58 -6.17 -21.94 -15.33
N THR A 59 -5.96 -22.29 -14.06
CA THR A 59 -5.08 -23.38 -13.60
C THR A 59 -5.81 -24.73 -13.44
N PHE A 60 -7.00 -24.92 -14.02
CA PHE A 60 -7.56 -26.27 -14.19
C PHE A 60 -6.65 -27.10 -15.13
N GLY A 61 -5.56 -27.65 -14.57
CA GLY A 61 -4.61 -28.55 -15.23
C GLY A 61 -3.17 -28.04 -15.44
N LYS A 62 -2.86 -26.74 -15.27
CA LYS A 62 -1.49 -26.20 -15.49
C LYS A 62 -1.04 -25.22 -14.40
N LYS A 63 -0.04 -25.59 -13.60
CA LYS A 63 0.53 -24.74 -12.55
C LYS A 63 1.43 -23.65 -13.13
N ASP A 64 0.94 -22.42 -13.23
CA ASP A 64 1.81 -21.27 -13.50
C ASP A 64 2.56 -20.83 -12.23
N ARG A 65 3.82 -21.25 -12.13
CA ARG A 65 4.70 -20.93 -10.99
C ARG A 65 4.94 -19.43 -10.84
N GLN A 66 5.00 -18.67 -11.93
CA GLN A 66 5.31 -17.24 -11.86
C GLN A 66 4.12 -16.46 -11.29
N ALA A 67 2.91 -16.75 -11.80
CA ALA A 67 1.68 -16.15 -11.28
C ALA A 67 1.47 -16.44 -9.78
N MET A 68 1.78 -17.66 -9.32
CA MET A 68 1.74 -18.00 -7.90
C MET A 68 2.74 -17.21 -7.04
N ILE A 69 3.96 -16.99 -7.54
CA ILE A 69 4.98 -16.20 -6.82
C ILE A 69 4.53 -14.74 -6.73
N THR A 70 4.07 -14.14 -7.81
CA THR A 70 3.51 -12.78 -7.81
C THR A 70 2.34 -12.66 -6.84
N LEU A 71 1.44 -13.66 -6.82
CA LEU A 71 0.32 -13.70 -5.89
C LEU A 71 0.80 -13.73 -4.42
N ALA A 72 1.84 -14.50 -4.11
CA ALA A 72 2.42 -14.58 -2.77
C ALA A 72 3.05 -13.25 -2.34
N PHE A 73 3.82 -12.59 -3.20
CA PHE A 73 4.39 -11.26 -2.92
C PHE A 73 3.31 -10.20 -2.71
N GLY A 74 2.23 -10.22 -3.49
CA GLY A 74 1.09 -9.33 -3.31
C GLY A 74 0.39 -9.53 -1.96
N LEU A 75 0.23 -10.78 -1.49
CA LEU A 75 -0.33 -11.07 -0.16
C LEU A 75 0.60 -10.63 0.97
N LEU A 76 1.91 -10.88 0.85
CA LEU A 76 2.90 -10.41 1.82
C LEU A 76 2.91 -8.89 1.94
N SER A 77 2.80 -8.18 0.81
CA SER A 77 2.66 -6.72 0.79
C SER A 77 1.44 -6.27 1.61
N LEU A 78 0.26 -6.87 1.43
CA LEU A 78 -0.94 -6.52 2.20
C LEU A 78 -0.75 -6.70 3.71
N VAL A 79 -0.10 -7.80 4.12
CA VAL A 79 0.20 -8.06 5.54
C VAL A 79 1.11 -6.98 6.11
N PHE A 80 2.22 -6.65 5.44
CA PHE A 80 3.14 -5.60 5.90
C PHE A 80 2.50 -4.22 5.87
N GLY A 81 1.68 -3.92 4.88
CA GLY A 81 0.95 -2.67 4.76
C GLY A 81 -0.02 -2.45 5.92
N GLU A 82 -0.81 -3.47 6.27
CA GLU A 82 -1.77 -3.38 7.38
C GLU A 82 -1.06 -3.33 8.74
N LEU A 83 0.00 -4.12 8.93
CA LEU A 83 0.83 -4.06 10.14
C LEU A 83 1.51 -2.70 10.31
N GLY A 84 2.06 -2.15 9.23
CA GLY A 84 2.69 -0.82 9.21
C GLY A 84 1.71 0.29 9.53
N ARG A 85 0.50 0.23 8.95
CA ARG A 85 -0.58 1.19 9.19
C ARG A 85 -1.09 1.14 10.63
N ARG A 86 -1.42 -0.06 11.15
CA ARG A 86 -1.97 -0.25 12.51
C ARG A 86 -0.95 0.09 13.58
N ARG A 87 0.28 -0.44 13.48
CA ARG A 87 1.31 -0.25 14.51
C ARG A 87 2.10 1.05 14.35
N SER A 88 1.83 1.85 13.31
CA SER A 88 2.53 3.11 13.02
C SER A 88 4.06 2.96 12.99
N ARG A 89 4.56 1.80 12.54
CA ARG A 89 5.98 1.48 12.51
C ARG A 89 6.54 1.73 11.13
N VAL A 90 7.46 2.70 11.04
CA VAL A 90 8.13 3.11 9.80
C VAL A 90 8.81 1.93 9.10
N GLY A 91 9.37 0.98 9.86
CA GLY A 91 10.01 -0.23 9.31
C GLY A 91 9.06 -1.14 8.54
N PHE A 92 7.88 -1.47 9.09
CA PHE A 92 6.88 -2.28 8.38
C PHE A 92 6.32 -1.54 7.15
N LEU A 93 6.19 -0.22 7.25
CA LEU A 93 5.79 0.60 6.12
C LEU A 93 6.87 0.62 5.02
N GLY A 94 8.15 0.51 5.40
CA GLY A 94 9.30 0.24 4.56
C GLY A 94 9.16 -1.08 3.80
N LEU A 95 8.96 -2.17 4.55
CA LEU A 95 8.77 -3.51 4.01
C LEU A 95 7.58 -3.58 3.05
N TYR A 96 6.47 -2.91 3.37
CA TYR A 96 5.33 -2.78 2.45
C TYR A 96 5.77 -2.23 1.09
N ALA A 97 6.49 -1.11 1.05
CA ALA A 97 6.92 -0.55 -0.23
C ALA A 97 7.93 -1.43 -0.96
N THR A 98 8.88 -2.06 -0.26
CA THR A 98 9.85 -2.95 -0.91
C THR A 98 9.15 -4.17 -1.52
N THR A 99 8.23 -4.81 -0.78
CA THR A 99 7.46 -5.94 -1.32
C THR A 99 6.52 -5.52 -2.45
N THR A 100 5.96 -4.31 -2.39
CA THR A 100 5.08 -3.78 -3.44
C THR A 100 5.88 -3.49 -4.71
N LEU A 101 7.08 -2.90 -4.59
CA LEU A 101 7.96 -2.68 -5.74
C LEU A 101 8.39 -3.98 -6.40
N LEU A 102 8.76 -5.00 -5.61
CA LEU A 102 9.06 -6.33 -6.14
C LEU A 102 7.86 -6.94 -6.86
N ASN A 103 6.66 -6.81 -6.28
CA ASN A 103 5.43 -7.29 -6.88
C ASN A 103 5.10 -6.60 -8.22
N VAL A 104 5.30 -5.29 -8.31
CA VAL A 104 5.17 -4.54 -9.58
C VAL A 104 6.18 -5.06 -10.61
N GLY A 105 7.44 -5.25 -10.23
CA GLY A 105 8.47 -5.77 -11.14
C GLY A 105 8.12 -7.16 -11.68
N LEU A 106 7.64 -8.06 -10.82
CA LEU A 106 7.17 -9.38 -11.24
C LEU A 106 5.95 -9.29 -12.17
N SER A 107 5.00 -8.40 -11.86
CA SER A 107 3.79 -8.20 -12.69
C SER A 107 4.15 -7.65 -14.08
N ILE A 108 5.10 -6.71 -14.16
CA ILE A 108 5.58 -6.18 -15.44
C ILE A 108 6.28 -7.30 -16.24
N GLY A 109 7.12 -8.11 -15.59
CA GLY A 109 7.78 -9.24 -16.24
C GLY A 109 6.78 -10.24 -16.82
N ASP A 110 5.70 -10.52 -16.11
CA ASP A 110 4.63 -11.41 -16.56
C ASP A 110 3.86 -10.84 -17.77
N VAL A 111 3.53 -9.54 -17.73
CA VAL A 111 2.90 -8.83 -18.85
C VAL A 111 3.78 -8.82 -20.10
N VAL A 112 5.09 -8.62 -19.94
CA VAL A 112 6.06 -8.68 -21.05
C VAL A 112 6.15 -10.09 -21.60
N ARG A 113 6.20 -11.12 -20.74
CA ARG A 113 6.30 -12.53 -21.13
C ARG A 113 5.08 -13.01 -21.91
N THR A 114 3.90 -12.65 -21.45
CA THR A 114 2.62 -13.07 -22.06
C THR A 114 2.26 -12.26 -23.30
N GLY A 115 2.90 -11.11 -23.52
CA GLY A 115 2.66 -10.26 -24.69
C GLY A 115 1.26 -9.63 -24.71
N VAL A 116 0.54 -9.66 -23.58
CA VAL A 116 -0.88 -9.24 -23.49
C VAL A 116 -1.08 -7.76 -23.86
N LEU A 117 -0.10 -6.88 -23.61
CA LEU A 117 -0.20 -5.49 -24.05
C LEU A 117 -0.17 -5.37 -25.57
N TYR A 118 0.62 -6.20 -26.25
CA TYR A 118 0.71 -6.18 -27.71
C TYR A 118 -0.59 -6.67 -28.34
N THR A 119 -1.20 -7.73 -27.79
CA THR A 119 -2.50 -8.23 -28.27
C THR A 119 -3.61 -7.20 -28.07
N VAL A 120 -3.66 -6.52 -26.92
CA VAL A 120 -4.63 -5.46 -26.64
C VAL A 120 -4.49 -4.27 -27.60
N ILE A 121 -3.26 -3.84 -27.92
CA ILE A 121 -3.02 -2.71 -28.84
C ILE A 121 -3.39 -3.09 -30.28
N ARG A 122 -3.05 -4.32 -30.69
CA ARG A 122 -3.28 -4.81 -32.05
C ARG A 122 -4.75 -5.09 -32.34
N ASP A 123 -5.42 -5.80 -31.44
CA ASP A 123 -6.79 -6.29 -31.67
C ASP A 123 -7.86 -5.30 -31.17
N GLY A 124 -7.42 -4.18 -30.58
CA GLY A 124 -8.29 -3.15 -30.04
C GLY A 124 -8.98 -3.56 -28.73
N LEU A 125 -9.81 -2.65 -28.19
CA LEU A 125 -10.51 -2.83 -26.91
C LEU A 125 -11.70 -3.81 -27.05
N SER A 126 -11.41 -5.08 -27.30
CA SER A 126 -12.40 -6.16 -27.25
C SER A 126 -12.63 -6.57 -25.80
N TRP A 127 -13.90 -6.78 -25.40
CA TRP A 127 -14.26 -7.21 -24.04
C TRP A 127 -14.06 -8.72 -23.86
N ASN A 128 -12.83 -9.17 -24.05
CA ASN A 128 -12.43 -10.56 -23.91
C ASN A 128 -11.87 -10.84 -22.51
N PHE A 129 -11.82 -12.11 -22.15
CA PHE A 129 -11.30 -12.56 -20.87
C PHE A 129 -9.87 -12.02 -20.63
N GLU A 130 -9.00 -12.08 -21.64
CA GLU A 130 -7.60 -11.61 -21.57
C GLU A 130 -7.47 -10.09 -21.37
N THR A 131 -8.34 -9.28 -21.98
CA THR A 131 -8.29 -7.81 -21.82
C THR A 131 -8.81 -7.38 -20.45
N CYS A 132 -9.75 -8.13 -19.87
CA CYS A 132 -10.17 -8.00 -18.47
C CYS A 132 -9.01 -8.33 -17.50
N GLU A 133 -8.19 -9.34 -17.78
CA GLU A 133 -7.00 -9.61 -16.97
C GLU A 133 -5.98 -8.48 -17.10
N ALA A 134 -5.69 -8.04 -18.33
CA ALA A 134 -4.73 -6.97 -18.60
C ALA A 134 -5.12 -5.68 -17.86
N SER A 135 -6.39 -5.29 -17.95
CA SER A 135 -6.92 -4.10 -17.26
C SER A 135 -6.86 -4.24 -15.74
N ARG A 136 -7.16 -5.41 -15.18
CA ARG A 136 -6.99 -5.70 -13.74
C ARG A 136 -5.54 -5.51 -13.30
N VAL A 137 -4.58 -6.04 -14.06
CA VAL A 137 -3.14 -5.92 -13.75
C VAL A 137 -2.69 -4.47 -13.82
N LEU A 138 -3.09 -3.72 -14.86
CA LEU A 138 -2.78 -2.29 -15.00
C LEU A 138 -3.36 -1.46 -13.85
N LEU A 139 -4.64 -1.66 -13.50
CA LEU A 139 -5.27 -1.01 -12.35
C LEU A 139 -4.55 -1.37 -11.04
N GLY A 140 -4.12 -2.63 -10.90
CA GLY A 140 -3.32 -3.09 -9.78
C GLY A 140 -1.98 -2.37 -9.65
N ILE A 141 -1.26 -2.17 -10.76
CA ILE A 141 0.03 -1.44 -10.79
C ILE A 141 -0.18 0.03 -10.39
N LEU A 142 -1.20 0.69 -10.95
CA LEU A 142 -1.52 2.08 -10.62
C LEU A 142 -1.86 2.24 -9.13
N LEU A 143 -2.67 1.33 -8.58
CA LEU A 143 -3.03 1.34 -7.17
C LEU A 143 -1.82 1.10 -6.27
N GLN A 144 -0.92 0.19 -6.66
CA GLN A 144 0.33 -0.08 -5.94
C GLN A 144 1.26 1.14 -5.94
N ALA A 145 1.38 1.86 -7.06
CA ALA A 145 2.14 3.11 -7.13
C ALA A 145 1.58 4.17 -6.18
N PHE A 146 0.24 4.34 -6.17
CA PHE A 146 -0.43 5.27 -5.25
C PHE A 146 -0.26 4.85 -3.77
N GLY A 147 -0.27 3.54 -3.49
CA GLY A 147 0.03 2.98 -2.18
C GLY A 147 1.45 3.27 -1.71
N VAL A 148 2.45 3.08 -2.56
CA VAL A 148 3.85 3.43 -2.28
C VAL A 148 3.99 4.92 -2.00
N TRP A 149 3.41 5.77 -2.84
CA TRP A 149 3.40 7.23 -2.65
C TRP A 149 2.78 7.63 -1.29
N THR A 150 1.59 7.10 -0.97
CA THR A 150 0.92 7.35 0.31
C THR A 150 1.76 6.87 1.48
N SER A 151 2.39 5.69 1.35
CA SER A 151 3.27 5.12 2.37
C SER A 151 4.51 5.98 2.60
N TYR A 152 5.09 6.55 1.54
CA TYR A 152 6.24 7.44 1.61
C TYR A 152 5.90 8.73 2.36
N HIS A 153 4.81 9.39 1.98
CA HIS A 153 4.33 10.58 2.68
C HIS A 153 3.97 10.29 4.14
N LEU A 154 3.43 9.12 4.44
CA LEU A 154 3.12 8.71 5.80
C LEU A 154 4.40 8.53 6.63
N ARG A 155 5.47 7.94 6.07
CA ARG A 155 6.78 7.82 6.76
C ARG A 155 7.41 9.16 7.05
N LEU A 156 7.40 10.09 6.09
CA LEU A 156 7.95 11.43 6.28
C LEU A 156 7.26 12.17 7.42
N ASN A 157 5.93 12.04 7.51
CA ASN A 157 5.16 12.66 8.58
C ASN A 157 5.28 11.91 9.92
N MET A 158 5.67 10.64 9.93
CA MET A 158 5.94 9.86 11.16
C MET A 158 7.36 10.03 11.70
N SER A 159 8.35 10.32 10.87
CA SER A 159 9.75 10.50 11.29
C SER A 159 9.96 11.86 11.95
N PRO A 160 10.71 11.99 13.06
CA PRO A 160 11.06 13.30 13.60
C PRO A 160 11.82 14.11 12.54
N LYS A 161 11.49 15.40 12.37
CA LYS A 161 12.37 16.30 11.60
C LYS A 161 13.70 16.36 12.34
N ARG A 162 14.79 15.94 11.69
CA ARG A 162 16.13 16.27 12.19
C ARG A 162 16.29 17.78 12.05
N THR A 163 16.21 18.49 13.17
CA THR A 163 16.69 19.87 13.26
C THR A 163 18.21 19.79 13.21
N SER A 164 18.81 20.26 12.12
CA SER A 164 20.22 20.66 12.09
C SER A 164 20.38 22.04 12.72
#